data_AF-A0A7S4RCF3-F1
#
_entry.id   AF-A0A7S4RCF3-F1
#
_cell.length_a   1.000
_cell.length_b   1.000
_cell.length_c   1.000
_cell.angle_alpha   90.00
_cell.angle_beta   90.00
_cell.angle_gamma   90.00
#
_symmetry.space_group_name_H-M   'P 1'
#
loop_
_entity.id
_entity.type
_entity.pdbx_description
1 polymer ?
#
loop_
_entity_poly.entity_id
_entity_poly.type
_entity_poly.pdbx_seq_one_letter_code
_entity_poly.pdbx_strand_id
1 'polypeptide(L)'
;WQFQRQQQQQQDQQVPLEQLEQLGDLEEQWQLQQQQQVLQVQQGQNCRRRRDRDTSPARSTSQTEIMPLATDMRPGGVEAAMEDEEVPWHGRGSSPFCAPLESLVVVLQLATMYAVTAASKDGKTWRSGQAVAMTLRLPQFARQPLAGWLLGCPPLCSALTYGTLGLEAYGWILALLPSPRARTAAVLAFGGLHLGLHLFLRVG
;
A
#
# COMPACT_ATOMS: atom_id res chain seq x y z
N TRP A 1 -38.76 12.55 33.80
CA TRP A 1 -38.13 11.91 32.63
C TRP A 1 -36.76 12.47 32.24
N GLN A 2 -36.58 13.78 31.96
CA GLN A 2 -35.24 14.30 31.62
C GLN A 2 -34.24 14.25 32.80
N PHE A 3 -34.70 14.57 34.01
CA PHE A 3 -33.89 14.46 35.23
C PHE A 3 -33.38 13.04 35.51
N GLN A 4 -34.22 12.03 35.27
CA GLN A 4 -33.87 10.63 35.48
C GLN A 4 -32.85 10.12 34.46
N ARG A 5 -32.87 10.65 33.23
CA ARG A 5 -31.80 10.37 32.25
C ARG A 5 -30.47 11.01 32.62
N GLN A 6 -30.49 12.20 33.24
CA GLN A 6 -29.25 12.82 33.73
C GLN A 6 -28.64 12.04 34.89
N GLN A 7 -29.45 11.52 35.81
CA GLN A 7 -28.91 10.68 36.90
C GLN A 7 -28.39 9.34 36.39
N GLN A 8 -29.07 8.71 35.43
CA GLN A 8 -28.58 7.47 34.83
C GLN A 8 -27.24 7.67 34.12
N GLN A 9 -27.06 8.80 33.42
CA GLN A 9 -25.78 9.14 32.77
C GLN A 9 -24.65 9.39 33.76
N GLN A 10 -24.95 9.95 34.94
CA GLN A 10 -23.92 10.13 35.98
C GLN A 10 -23.49 8.82 36.64
N GLN A 11 -24.41 7.84 36.78
CA GLN A 11 -24.07 6.51 37.28
C GLN A 11 -23.26 5.69 36.27
N ASP A 12 -23.56 5.77 34.98
CA ASP A 12 -22.81 5.07 33.93
C ASP A 12 -21.38 5.62 33.73
N GLN A 13 -21.09 6.83 34.23
CA GLN A 13 -19.79 7.47 34.08
C GLN A 13 -18.81 7.15 35.23
N GLN A 14 -19.27 6.46 36.28
CA GLN A 14 -18.38 5.92 37.32
C GLN A 14 -17.84 4.56 36.87
N VAL A 15 -16.85 4.61 35.95
CA VAL A 15 -16.00 3.44 35.68
C VAL A 15 -15.27 3.12 37.00
N PRO A 16 -15.45 1.93 37.58
CA PRO A 16 -14.78 1.54 38.81
C PRO A 16 -13.26 1.73 38.65
N LEU A 17 -12.60 2.35 39.64
CA LEU A 17 -11.14 2.60 39.58
C LEU A 17 -10.34 1.32 39.30
N GLU A 18 -10.83 0.16 39.75
CA GLU A 18 -10.24 -1.15 39.47
C GLU A 18 -10.21 -1.50 37.96
N GLN A 19 -11.19 -1.04 37.17
CA GLN A 19 -11.17 -1.23 35.71
C GLN A 19 -10.15 -0.33 35.02
N LEU A 20 -9.83 0.84 35.58
CA LEU A 20 -8.81 1.73 35.03
C LEU A 20 -7.39 1.19 35.27
N GLU A 21 -7.12 0.57 36.43
CA GLU A 21 -5.85 -0.14 36.67
C GLU A 21 -5.69 -1.33 35.71
N GLN A 22 -6.74 -2.14 35.53
CA GLN A 22 -6.69 -3.27 34.58
C GLN A 22 -6.46 -2.83 33.12
N LEU A 23 -7.01 -1.68 32.72
CA LEU A 23 -6.78 -1.12 31.39
C LEU A 23 -5.34 -0.63 31.23
N GLY A 24 -4.74 -0.05 32.27
CA GLY A 24 -3.33 0.34 32.28
C GLY A 24 -2.40 -0.87 32.08
N ASP A 25 -2.63 -1.94 32.83
CA ASP A 25 -1.85 -3.19 32.73
C ASP A 25 -1.98 -3.83 31.34
N LEU A 26 -3.19 -3.81 30.76
CA LEU A 26 -3.44 -4.32 29.40
C LEU A 26 -2.74 -3.49 28.33
N GLU A 27 -2.70 -2.16 28.48
CA GLU A 27 -2.01 -1.28 27.55
C GLU A 27 -0.49 -1.50 27.59
N GLU A 28 0.10 -1.66 28.79
CA GLU A 28 1.51 -2.00 28.94
C GLU A 28 1.85 -3.37 28.33
N GLN A 29 1.02 -4.39 28.57
CA GLN A 29 1.21 -5.71 27.97
C GLN A 29 1.15 -5.65 26.43
N TRP A 30 0.21 -4.88 25.88
CA TRP A 30 0.07 -4.71 24.44
C TRP A 30 1.29 -3.99 23.84
N GLN A 31 1.81 -2.96 24.51
CA GLN A 31 3.02 -2.26 24.08
C GLN A 31 4.26 -3.18 24.10
N LEU A 32 4.43 -3.99 25.15
CA LEU A 32 5.51 -4.97 25.23
C LEU A 32 5.41 -6.01 24.11
N GLN A 33 4.20 -6.47 23.79
CA GLN A 33 3.98 -7.43 22.71
C GLN A 33 4.34 -6.83 21.33
N GLN A 34 3.95 -5.57 21.08
CA GLN A 34 4.33 -4.86 19.85
C GLN A 34 5.85 -4.71 19.74
N GLN A 35 6.53 -4.34 20.82
CA GLN A 35 7.99 -4.19 20.82
C GLN A 35 8.69 -5.51 20.52
N GLN A 36 8.22 -6.63 21.09
CA GLN A 36 8.77 -7.95 20.78
C GLN A 36 8.57 -8.37 19.32
N GLN A 37 7.41 -8.08 18.72
CA GLN A 37 7.17 -8.36 17.30
C GLN A 37 8.15 -7.60 16.39
N VAL A 38 8.39 -6.32 16.67
CA VAL A 38 9.35 -5.51 15.90
C VAL A 38 10.76 -6.10 16.00
N LEU A 39 11.18 -6.52 17.19
CA LEU A 39 12.49 -7.15 17.38
C LEU A 39 12.63 -8.47 16.60
N GLN A 40 11.59 -9.31 16.56
CA GLN A 40 11.63 -10.55 15.77
C GLN A 40 11.75 -10.29 14.27
N VAL A 41 11.04 -9.28 13.75
CA VAL A 41 11.16 -8.89 12.32
C VAL A 41 12.57 -8.40 12.00
N GLN A 42 13.16 -7.57 12.87
CA GLN A 42 14.53 -7.09 12.68
C GLN A 42 15.57 -8.22 12.72
N GLN A 43 15.42 -9.18 13.63
CA GLN A 43 16.29 -10.36 13.71
C GLN A 43 16.19 -11.22 12.43
N GLY A 44 14.98 -11.44 11.91
CA GLY A 44 14.78 -12.16 10.65
C GLY A 44 15.43 -11.46 9.44
N GLN A 45 15.34 -10.12 9.37
CA GLN A 45 15.95 -9.32 8.31
C GLN A 45 17.49 -9.36 8.36
N ASN A 46 18.08 -9.34 9.56
CA ASN A 46 19.54 -9.45 9.73
C ASN A 46 20.07 -10.81 9.28
N CYS A 47 19.36 -11.91 9.55
CA CYS A 47 19.72 -13.23 9.05
C CYS A 47 19.68 -13.31 7.52
N ARG A 48 18.70 -12.66 6.88
CA ARG A 48 18.57 -12.61 5.42
C ARG A 48 19.72 -11.83 4.77
N ARG A 49 20.04 -10.63 5.30
CA ARG A 49 21.18 -9.84 4.83
C ARG A 49 22.52 -10.56 4.93
N ARG A 50 22.71 -11.39 5.96
CA ARG A 50 23.96 -12.16 6.13
C ARG A 50 24.09 -13.24 5.07
N ARG A 51 22.99 -13.93 4.73
CA ARG A 51 22.95 -14.97 3.69
C ARG A 51 23.26 -14.40 2.30
N ASP A 52 22.74 -13.22 1.96
CA ASP A 52 22.99 -12.59 0.65
C ASP A 52 24.43 -12.07 0.49
N ARG A 53 25.16 -11.90 1.59
CA ARG A 53 26.57 -11.47 1.57
C ARG A 53 27.52 -12.61 1.21
N ASP A 54 27.16 -13.84 1.55
CA ASP A 54 28.00 -15.03 1.33
C ASP A 54 27.79 -15.65 -0.07
N THR A 55 26.77 -15.24 -0.82
CA THR A 55 26.48 -15.70 -2.19
C THR A 55 26.97 -14.77 -3.31
N SER A 56 27.74 -13.73 -3.01
CA SER A 56 28.46 -12.99 -4.06
C SER A 56 29.65 -13.82 -4.58
N PRO A 57 29.62 -14.30 -5.85
CA PRO A 57 30.76 -15.02 -6.41
C PRO A 57 31.95 -14.06 -6.48
N ALA A 58 33.08 -14.50 -5.91
CA ALA A 58 34.36 -13.81 -6.00
C ALA A 58 34.67 -13.51 -7.48
N ARG A 59 34.61 -12.23 -7.84
CA ARG A 59 34.99 -11.73 -9.16
C ARG A 59 36.51 -11.89 -9.28
N SER A 60 36.93 -13.03 -9.83
CA SER A 60 38.31 -13.30 -10.24
C SER A 60 38.72 -12.27 -11.29
N THR A 61 39.41 -11.21 -10.86
CA THR A 61 40.19 -10.34 -11.74
C THR A 61 41.39 -11.13 -12.24
N SER A 62 41.18 -11.90 -13.30
CA SER A 62 42.26 -12.48 -14.09
C SER A 62 42.93 -11.35 -14.87
N GLN A 63 44.10 -10.99 -14.37
CA GLN A 63 45.07 -10.05 -14.89
C GLN A 63 45.63 -10.62 -16.21
N THR A 64 45.19 -10.10 -17.36
CA THR A 64 45.83 -10.42 -18.64
C THR A 64 47.05 -9.50 -18.81
N GLU A 65 48.23 -10.11 -18.68
CA GLU A 65 49.54 -9.51 -18.95
C GLU A 65 49.59 -8.83 -20.32
N ILE A 66 50.09 -7.59 -20.29
CA ILE A 66 50.55 -6.85 -21.47
C ILE A 66 51.99 -7.32 -21.74
N MET A 67 52.23 -8.05 -22.83
CA MET A 67 53.57 -8.27 -23.38
C MET A 67 53.76 -7.44 -24.65
N PRO A 68 54.91 -6.77 -24.84
CA PRO A 68 55.13 -5.85 -25.95
C PRO A 68 55.80 -6.53 -27.16
N LEU A 69 55.78 -5.80 -28.28
CA LEU A 69 56.77 -5.82 -29.36
C LEU A 69 56.55 -6.81 -30.52
N ALA A 70 56.00 -6.31 -31.64
CA ALA A 70 56.63 -6.44 -32.96
C ALA A 70 56.00 -5.44 -33.94
N THR A 71 56.88 -4.62 -34.51
CA THR A 71 56.65 -3.69 -35.60
C THR A 71 56.27 -4.43 -36.88
N ASP A 72 55.18 -4.06 -37.55
CA ASP A 72 55.12 -4.16 -39.00
C ASP A 72 54.25 -3.05 -39.61
N MET A 73 54.81 -2.39 -40.62
CA MET A 73 54.16 -1.33 -41.39
C MET A 73 53.35 -1.96 -42.51
N ARG A 74 52.06 -1.61 -42.61
CA ARG A 74 51.32 -1.74 -43.86
C ARG A 74 50.38 -0.56 -44.09
N PRO A 75 50.50 0.18 -45.20
CA PRO A 75 49.61 1.27 -45.54
C PRO A 75 48.46 0.77 -46.43
N GLY A 76 47.26 1.32 -46.19
CA GLY A 76 46.19 1.37 -47.17
C GLY A 76 45.09 0.32 -46.98
N GLY A 77 43.85 0.80 -46.99
CA GLY A 77 42.68 -0.06 -47.19
C GLY A 77 41.53 0.28 -46.25
N VAL A 78 40.72 1.24 -46.68
CA VAL A 78 39.28 1.34 -46.42
C VAL A 78 38.65 -0.02 -46.13
N GLU A 79 37.97 -0.18 -44.99
CA GLU A 79 36.61 -0.70 -44.91
C GLU A 79 36.08 -0.70 -43.49
N ALA A 80 34.78 -0.42 -43.41
CA ALA A 80 33.98 -0.27 -42.22
C ALA A 80 33.90 -1.57 -41.41
N ALA A 81 34.02 -1.45 -40.08
CA ALA A 81 33.41 -2.37 -39.14
C ALA A 81 33.33 -1.66 -37.79
N MET A 82 32.43 -0.68 -37.71
CA MET A 82 31.85 -0.28 -36.45
C MET A 82 30.91 -1.42 -36.07
N GLU A 83 31.45 -2.41 -35.37
CA GLU A 83 30.66 -3.46 -34.74
C GLU A 83 29.91 -2.79 -33.58
N ASP A 84 28.75 -2.24 -33.90
CA ASP A 84 27.68 -2.05 -32.94
C ASP A 84 27.42 -3.44 -32.33
N GLU A 85 27.97 -3.67 -31.15
CA GLU A 85 27.64 -4.79 -30.30
C GLU A 85 26.19 -4.57 -29.84
N GLU A 86 25.26 -4.83 -30.76
CA GLU A 86 23.84 -5.04 -30.51
C GLU A 86 23.76 -6.16 -29.49
N VAL A 87 23.81 -5.80 -28.20
CA VAL A 87 23.53 -6.71 -27.10
C VAL A 87 22.17 -7.31 -27.43
N PRO A 88 22.09 -8.60 -27.80
CA PRO A 88 20.83 -9.21 -28.09
C PRO A 88 20.15 -9.24 -26.75
N TRP A 89 19.19 -8.34 -26.55
CA TRP A 89 18.06 -8.59 -25.67
C TRP A 89 17.31 -9.75 -26.31
N HIS A 90 17.92 -10.94 -26.32
CA HIS A 90 17.27 -12.20 -26.58
C HIS A 90 16.11 -12.20 -25.61
N GLY A 91 14.95 -11.89 -26.20
CA GLY A 91 13.68 -11.95 -25.56
C GLY A 91 13.66 -13.27 -24.85
N ARG A 92 13.75 -13.21 -23.52
CA ARG A 92 13.17 -14.26 -22.71
C ARG A 92 11.74 -14.28 -23.17
N GLY A 93 11.43 -15.25 -24.03
CA GLY A 93 10.10 -15.67 -24.34
C GLY A 93 9.48 -16.03 -23.01
N SER A 94 8.91 -15.03 -22.35
CA SER A 94 8.01 -15.21 -21.24
C SER A 94 6.82 -15.90 -21.86
N SER A 95 6.83 -17.24 -21.80
CA SER A 95 5.71 -18.09 -22.16
C SER A 95 4.46 -17.40 -21.62
N PRO A 96 3.50 -16.98 -22.48
CA PRO A 96 2.42 -16.07 -22.12
C PRO A 96 1.41 -16.66 -21.11
N PHE A 97 1.69 -17.85 -20.59
CA PHE A 97 0.75 -18.70 -19.88
C PHE A 97 1.06 -18.91 -18.39
N CYS A 98 2.27 -18.54 -17.91
CA CYS A 98 2.65 -18.77 -16.50
C CYS A 98 2.53 -17.53 -15.59
N ALA A 99 2.16 -16.37 -16.15
CA ALA A 99 1.89 -15.14 -15.41
C ALA A 99 0.48 -14.98 -14.76
N PRO A 100 -0.54 -15.86 -14.94
CA PRO A 100 -1.85 -15.58 -14.38
C PRO A 100 -1.94 -15.88 -12.88
N LEU A 101 -1.21 -16.85 -12.34
CA LEU A 101 -1.37 -17.28 -10.94
C LEU A 101 -0.85 -16.24 -9.95
N GLU A 102 0.35 -15.70 -10.16
CA GLU A 102 0.92 -14.67 -9.28
C GLU A 102 0.04 -13.41 -9.24
N SER A 103 -0.34 -12.94 -10.42
CA SER A 103 -1.23 -11.79 -10.57
C SER A 103 -2.59 -12.04 -9.95
N LEU A 104 -3.15 -13.25 -10.11
CA LEU A 104 -4.44 -13.63 -9.53
C LEU A 104 -4.38 -13.64 -8.01
N VAL A 105 -3.31 -14.17 -7.39
CA VAL A 105 -3.14 -14.19 -5.94
C VAL A 105 -3.13 -12.77 -5.38
N VAL A 106 -2.39 -11.85 -6.01
CA VAL A 106 -2.35 -10.44 -5.60
C VAL A 106 -3.72 -9.78 -5.73
N VAL A 107 -4.43 -10.00 -6.85
CA VAL A 107 -5.78 -9.45 -7.04
C VAL A 107 -6.76 -10.04 -6.02
N LEU A 108 -6.66 -11.32 -5.69
CA LEU A 108 -7.51 -11.97 -4.69
C LEU A 108 -7.23 -11.45 -3.28
N GLN A 109 -5.96 -11.19 -2.94
CA GLN A 109 -5.57 -10.54 -1.68
C GLN A 109 -6.18 -9.13 -1.57
N LEU A 110 -6.08 -8.32 -2.63
CA LEU A 110 -6.70 -7.00 -2.67
C LEU A 110 -8.23 -7.10 -2.58
N ALA A 111 -8.84 -8.06 -3.29
CA ALA A 111 -10.28 -8.29 -3.27
C ALA A 111 -10.79 -8.61 -1.87
N THR A 112 -10.12 -9.53 -1.18
CA THR A 112 -10.48 -9.92 0.19
C THR A 112 -10.29 -8.78 1.18
N MET A 113 -9.17 -8.05 1.10
CA MET A 113 -8.95 -6.87 1.93
C MET A 113 -10.07 -5.84 1.75
N TYR A 114 -10.40 -5.49 0.49
CA TYR A 114 -11.41 -4.48 0.20
C TYR A 114 -12.83 -4.91 0.59
N ALA A 115 -13.19 -6.17 0.34
CA ALA A 115 -14.49 -6.72 0.72
C ALA A 115 -14.69 -6.69 2.24
N VAL A 116 -13.66 -7.05 3.02
CA VAL A 116 -13.71 -6.98 4.48
C VAL A 116 -13.80 -5.53 4.96
N THR A 117 -13.05 -4.59 4.37
CA THR A 117 -13.23 -3.17 4.71
C THR A 117 -14.63 -2.65 4.39
N ALA A 118 -15.23 -3.03 3.27
CA ALA A 118 -16.60 -2.66 2.93
C ALA A 118 -17.59 -3.21 3.97
N ALA A 119 -17.43 -4.48 4.34
CA ALA A 119 -18.27 -5.12 5.36
C ALA A 119 -18.11 -4.48 6.73
N SER A 120 -16.91 -4.00 7.08
CA SER A 120 -16.64 -3.31 8.35
C SER A 120 -17.23 -1.90 8.40
N LYS A 121 -17.55 -1.30 7.25
CA LYS A 121 -18.19 0.03 7.15
C LYS A 121 -19.71 -0.07 7.31
N ASP A 122 -20.15 -0.71 8.39
CA ASP A 122 -21.54 -0.67 8.80
C ASP A 122 -21.76 0.41 9.86
N GLY A 123 -22.82 1.19 9.69
CA GLY A 123 -23.14 2.28 10.61
C GLY A 123 -24.06 3.33 10.01
N LYS A 124 -24.83 4.01 10.88
CA LYS A 124 -25.78 5.06 10.47
C LYS A 124 -25.09 6.15 9.64
N THR A 125 -23.85 6.50 9.97
CA THR A 125 -23.07 7.55 9.31
C THR A 125 -22.67 7.18 7.87
N TRP A 126 -22.34 5.92 7.62
CA TRP A 126 -22.05 5.41 6.28
C TRP A 126 -23.32 5.36 5.43
N ARG A 127 -24.40 4.81 5.99
CA ARG A 127 -25.70 4.67 5.30
C ARG A 127 -26.34 6.02 4.96
N SER A 128 -26.12 7.06 5.79
CA SER A 128 -26.63 8.41 5.55
C SER A 128 -25.74 9.27 4.64
N GLY A 129 -24.61 8.74 4.14
CA GLY A 129 -23.69 9.49 3.29
C GLY A 129 -22.90 10.58 4.03
N GLN A 130 -22.85 10.54 5.36
CA GLN A 130 -22.20 11.57 6.18
C GLN A 130 -20.78 11.20 6.62
N ALA A 131 -20.31 9.97 6.35
CA ALA A 131 -19.05 9.47 6.91
C ALA A 131 -17.83 10.31 6.52
N VAL A 132 -17.70 10.69 5.25
CA VAL A 132 -16.61 11.56 4.79
C VAL A 132 -16.68 12.93 5.46
N ALA A 133 -17.87 13.55 5.49
CA ALA A 133 -18.06 14.86 6.13
C ALA A 133 -17.74 14.82 7.63
N MET A 134 -18.15 13.76 8.33
CA MET A 134 -17.82 13.58 9.76
C MET A 134 -16.32 13.41 9.97
N THR A 135 -15.65 12.64 9.11
CA THR A 135 -14.20 12.43 9.18
C THR A 135 -13.44 13.74 8.97
N LEU A 136 -13.85 14.57 7.99
CA LEU A 136 -13.22 15.85 7.70
C LEU A 136 -13.46 16.92 8.78
N ARG A 137 -14.45 16.74 9.66
CA ARG A 137 -14.66 17.60 10.83
C ARG A 137 -13.73 17.29 11.98
N LEU A 138 -13.06 16.13 11.96
CA LEU A 138 -12.09 15.75 12.98
C LEU A 138 -10.74 16.41 12.65
N PRO A 139 -10.29 17.42 13.43
CA PRO A 139 -9.10 18.19 13.10
C PRO A 139 -7.81 17.34 13.10
N GLN A 140 -7.79 16.22 13.82
CA GLN A 140 -6.68 15.28 13.82
C GLN A 140 -6.50 14.55 12.48
N PHE A 141 -7.59 14.31 11.76
CA PHE A 141 -7.54 13.61 10.46
C PHE A 141 -7.60 14.58 9.28
N ALA A 142 -8.23 15.75 9.42
CA ALA A 142 -8.45 16.65 8.30
C ALA A 142 -7.19 17.43 7.88
N ARG A 143 -6.90 17.45 6.57
CA ARG A 143 -5.83 18.27 5.99
C ARG A 143 -6.40 19.62 5.52
N GLN A 144 -6.23 20.64 6.35
CA GLN A 144 -6.62 22.01 6.01
C GLN A 144 -5.62 22.66 5.02
N PRO A 145 -6.06 23.56 4.13
CA PRO A 145 -7.43 24.11 3.99
C PRO A 145 -8.37 23.30 3.08
N LEU A 146 -7.85 22.30 2.35
CA LEU A 146 -8.62 21.53 1.36
C LEU A 146 -9.83 20.82 1.98
N ALA A 147 -9.67 20.26 3.18
CA ALA A 147 -10.78 19.63 3.90
C ALA A 147 -11.93 20.63 4.19
N GLY A 148 -11.60 21.88 4.54
CA GLY A 148 -12.58 22.94 4.77
C GLY A 148 -13.36 23.31 3.51
N TRP A 149 -12.68 23.38 2.35
CA TRP A 149 -13.34 23.60 1.06
C TRP A 149 -14.32 22.47 0.73
N LEU A 150 -13.90 21.21 0.90
CA LEU A 150 -14.74 20.05 0.62
C LEU A 150 -15.96 19.97 1.55
N LEU A 151 -15.81 20.35 2.82
CA LEU A 151 -16.91 20.47 3.77
C LEU A 151 -17.95 21.54 3.37
N GLY A 152 -17.55 22.54 2.59
CA GLY A 152 -18.45 23.54 2.01
C GLY A 152 -19.39 22.98 0.93
N CYS A 153 -19.15 21.74 0.46
CA CYS A 153 -19.99 21.06 -0.53
C CYS A 153 -20.55 19.73 0.02
N PRO A 154 -21.62 19.74 0.85
CA PRO A 154 -22.22 18.54 1.42
C PRO A 154 -22.63 17.46 0.40
N PRO A 155 -23.20 17.79 -0.79
CA PRO A 155 -23.52 16.78 -1.79
C PRO A 155 -22.29 16.02 -2.29
N LEU A 156 -21.16 16.71 -2.43
CA LEU A 156 -19.90 16.08 -2.87
C LEU A 156 -19.36 15.14 -1.78
N CYS A 157 -19.41 15.53 -0.51
CA CYS A 157 -19.07 14.63 0.61
C CYS A 157 -19.94 13.36 0.63
N SER A 158 -21.23 13.51 0.34
CA SER A 158 -22.15 12.38 0.25
C SER A 158 -21.83 11.46 -0.92
N ALA A 159 -21.59 12.04 -2.10
CA ALA A 159 -21.17 11.30 -3.28
C ALA A 159 -19.85 10.55 -3.05
N LEU A 160 -18.87 11.16 -2.38
CA LEU A 160 -17.61 10.50 -2.00
C LEU A 160 -17.83 9.37 -0.99
N THR A 161 -18.75 9.53 -0.04
CA THR A 161 -19.08 8.49 0.93
C THR A 161 -19.66 7.25 0.23
N TYR A 162 -20.68 7.45 -0.60
CA TYR A 162 -21.28 6.33 -1.35
C TYR A 162 -20.32 5.78 -2.42
N GLY A 163 -19.51 6.64 -3.04
CA GLY A 163 -18.47 6.24 -3.98
C GLY A 163 -17.45 5.31 -3.32
N THR A 164 -17.00 5.63 -2.10
CA THR A 164 -16.10 4.77 -1.32
C THR A 164 -16.76 3.42 -1.02
N LEU A 165 -18.01 3.41 -0.53
CA LEU A 165 -18.73 2.17 -0.26
C LEU A 165 -18.90 1.30 -1.51
N GLY A 166 -19.33 1.90 -2.62
CA GLY A 166 -19.52 1.20 -3.89
C GLY A 166 -18.20 0.65 -4.44
N LEU A 167 -17.13 1.43 -4.38
CA LEU A 167 -15.81 1.02 -4.84
C LEU A 167 -15.26 -0.14 -4.00
N GLU A 168 -15.35 -0.06 -2.67
CA GLU A 168 -14.85 -1.14 -1.82
C GLU A 168 -15.69 -2.42 -1.95
N ALA A 169 -17.01 -2.28 -2.08
CA ALA A 169 -17.92 -3.41 -2.21
C ALA A 169 -17.84 -4.11 -3.57
N TYR A 170 -17.62 -3.37 -4.67
CA TYR A 170 -17.72 -3.90 -6.04
C TYR A 170 -16.45 -3.73 -6.89
N GLY A 171 -15.47 -2.94 -6.45
CA GLY A 171 -14.26 -2.65 -7.23
C GLY A 171 -13.41 -3.87 -7.50
N TRP A 172 -13.44 -4.87 -6.61
CA TRP A 172 -12.77 -6.15 -6.83
C TRP A 172 -13.37 -6.96 -7.99
N ILE A 173 -14.68 -6.82 -8.24
CA ILE A 173 -15.32 -7.46 -9.40
C ILE A 173 -14.75 -6.85 -10.68
N LEU A 174 -14.68 -5.51 -10.77
CA LEU A 174 -14.08 -4.82 -11.91
C LEU A 174 -12.62 -5.24 -12.15
N ALA A 175 -11.85 -5.48 -11.09
CA ALA A 175 -10.46 -5.93 -11.19
C ALA A 175 -10.34 -7.40 -11.69
N LEU A 176 -11.29 -8.26 -11.32
CA LEU A 176 -11.30 -9.67 -11.75
C LEU A 176 -11.82 -9.87 -13.18
N LEU A 177 -12.57 -8.91 -13.73
CA LEU A 177 -13.03 -9.00 -15.12
C LEU A 177 -11.84 -9.18 -16.08
N PRO A 178 -11.97 -10.06 -17.10
CA PRO A 178 -10.92 -10.28 -18.09
C PRO A 178 -10.77 -9.11 -19.08
N SER A 179 -11.64 -8.09 -19.00
CA SER A 179 -11.59 -6.91 -19.87
C SER A 179 -10.49 -5.94 -19.42
N PRO A 180 -9.54 -5.55 -20.30
CA PRO A 180 -8.47 -4.62 -19.95
C PRO A 180 -9.03 -3.24 -19.56
N ARG A 181 -10.11 -2.79 -20.22
CA ARG A 181 -10.77 -1.52 -19.89
C ARG A 181 -11.35 -1.53 -18.48
N ALA A 182 -11.94 -2.64 -18.05
CA ALA A 182 -12.49 -2.78 -16.70
C ALA A 182 -11.39 -2.73 -15.64
N ARG A 183 -10.24 -3.39 -15.90
CA ARG A 183 -9.07 -3.35 -15.02
C ARG A 183 -8.47 -1.95 -14.92
N THR A 184 -8.31 -1.25 -16.04
CA THR A 184 -7.84 0.14 -16.04
C THR A 184 -8.80 1.04 -15.26
N ALA A 185 -10.12 0.87 -15.45
CA ALA A 185 -11.11 1.62 -14.69
C ALA A 185 -11.01 1.32 -13.18
N ALA A 186 -10.80 0.07 -12.78
CA ALA A 186 -10.57 -0.30 -11.38
C ALA A 186 -9.34 0.40 -10.82
N VAL A 187 -8.21 0.35 -11.52
CA VAL A 187 -6.96 1.00 -11.11
C VAL A 187 -7.13 2.51 -10.95
N LEU A 188 -7.76 3.17 -11.92
CA LEU A 188 -8.03 4.61 -11.86
C LEU A 188 -8.96 4.96 -10.69
N ALA A 189 -9.97 4.13 -10.44
CA ALA A 189 -10.94 4.40 -9.39
C ALA A 189 -10.36 4.18 -7.98
N PHE A 190 -9.57 3.11 -7.76
CA PHE A 190 -8.83 2.91 -6.52
C PHE A 190 -7.71 3.94 -6.34
N GLY A 191 -6.97 4.25 -7.41
CA GLY A 191 -5.95 5.31 -7.38
C GLY A 191 -6.54 6.68 -7.05
N GLY A 192 -7.70 7.02 -7.63
CA GLY A 192 -8.43 8.25 -7.31
C GLY A 192 -8.93 8.30 -5.88
N LEU A 193 -9.46 7.18 -5.35
CA LEU A 193 -9.85 7.07 -3.93
C LEU A 193 -8.66 7.37 -3.01
N HIS A 194 -7.53 6.68 -3.22
CA HIS A 194 -6.31 6.87 -2.41
C HIS A 194 -5.75 8.27 -2.53
N LEU A 195 -5.72 8.84 -3.73
CA LEU A 195 -5.28 10.22 -3.95
C LEU A 195 -6.18 11.20 -3.19
N GLY A 196 -7.50 11.00 -3.22
CA GLY A 196 -8.45 11.78 -2.44
C GLY A 196 -8.17 11.69 -0.94
N LEU A 197 -8.00 10.47 -0.41
CA LEU A 197 -7.64 10.27 1.00
C LEU A 197 -6.34 11.00 1.36
N HIS A 198 -5.32 10.92 0.52
CA HIS A 198 -4.03 11.60 0.74
C HIS A 198 -4.14 13.14 0.71
N LEU A 199 -4.99 13.68 -0.16
CA LEU A 199 -5.20 15.13 -0.29
C LEU A 199 -6.00 15.71 0.88
N PHE A 200 -7.04 15.02 1.33
CA PHE A 200 -7.99 15.56 2.31
C PHE A 200 -7.74 15.06 3.74
N LEU A 201 -7.07 13.92 3.91
CA LEU A 201 -6.80 13.33 5.21
C LEU A 201 -5.30 13.20 5.51
N ARG A 202 -4.96 13.32 6.79
CA ARG A 202 -3.65 13.04 7.36
C ARG A 202 -3.64 11.59 7.84
N VAL A 203 -3.52 10.67 6.89
CA VAL A 203 -3.37 9.24 7.15
C VAL A 203 -1.99 8.85 6.63
N GLY A 204 -1.04 8.66 7.55
CA GLY A 204 0.37 8.40 7.28
C GLY A 204 1.15 8.22 8.56
#